data_AF-A0A6M0AGQ7-F1
#
_entry.id   AF-A0A6M0AGQ7-F1
#
_cell.length_a   1.000
_cell.length_b   1.000
_cell.length_c   1.000
_cell.angle_alpha   90.00
_cell.angle_beta   90.00
_cell.angle_gamma   90.00
#
_symmetry.space_group_name_H-M   'P 1'
#
loop_
_entity.id
_entity.type
_entity.pdbx_description
1 polymer ?
#
loop_
_entity_poly.entity_id
_entity_poly.type
_entity_poly.pdbx_seq_one_letter_code
_entity_poly.pdbx_strand_id
1 'polypeptide(L)'
;MIFNIHSRKLTVYPDSERVFVHLFGSQPTAFWLDSSRVEPGLSRFSFMGDGTGPNSLLVQYSITDQKLTINCSGKITHRRESIFSYLHRELDRRYNCLEGLPFDFNCGFVGYFGYEIKAECGGNIVHQSQFPDAMFLLADRIIA
;
A
#
# COMPACT_ATOMS: atom_id res chain seq x y z
N MET A 1 13.48 -15.52 -0.55
CA MET A 1 12.16 -15.99 -1.01
C MET A 1 11.86 -15.21 -2.27
N ILE A 2 11.50 -15.89 -3.36
CA ILE A 2 11.17 -15.25 -4.65
C ILE A 2 9.65 -15.17 -4.72
N PHE A 3 9.12 -14.00 -5.06
CA PHE A 3 7.69 -13.78 -5.24
C PHE A 3 7.35 -13.83 -6.72
N ASN A 4 6.22 -14.43 -7.09
CA ASN A 4 5.72 -14.47 -8.46
C ASN A 4 4.38 -13.76 -8.54
N ILE A 5 4.19 -12.98 -9.61
CA ILE A 5 2.95 -12.27 -9.88
C ILE A 5 2.08 -13.15 -10.77
N HIS A 6 0.83 -13.35 -10.34
CA HIS A 6 -0.18 -14.04 -11.12
C HIS A 6 -1.29 -13.05 -11.47
N SER A 7 -1.68 -12.99 -12.74
CA SER A 7 -2.74 -12.11 -13.21
C SER A 7 -3.76 -12.88 -14.04
N ARG A 8 -5.00 -12.38 -14.04
CA ARG A 8 -6.09 -12.88 -14.88
C ARG A 8 -6.97 -11.72 -15.30
N LYS A 9 -7.13 -11.53 -16.61
CA LYS A 9 -8.10 -10.59 -17.16
C LYS A 9 -9.52 -11.14 -17.02
N LEU A 10 -10.43 -10.33 -16.50
CA LEU A 10 -11.86 -10.63 -16.45
C LEU A 10 -12.55 -10.13 -17.72
N THR A 11 -13.65 -10.78 -18.09
CA THR A 11 -14.47 -10.39 -19.27
C THR A 11 -15.66 -9.51 -18.90
N VAL A 12 -15.78 -9.15 -17.63
CA VAL A 12 -16.82 -8.27 -17.09
C VAL A 12 -16.22 -6.94 -16.66
N TYR A 13 -17.01 -5.87 -16.77
CA TYR A 13 -16.61 -4.52 -16.40
C TYR A 13 -17.67 -3.91 -15.47
N PRO A 14 -17.76 -4.40 -14.22
CA PRO A 14 -18.67 -3.85 -13.22
C PRO A 14 -18.25 -2.44 -12.82
N ASP A 15 -19.19 -1.70 -12.26
CA ASP A 15 -18.93 -0.40 -11.65
C ASP A 15 -17.92 -0.52 -10.48
N SER A 16 -16.86 0.30 -10.50
CA SER A 16 -15.75 0.22 -9.53
C SER A 16 -16.19 0.44 -8.09
N GLU A 17 -17.10 1.40 -7.84
CA GLU A 17 -17.63 1.66 -6.49
C GLU A 17 -18.36 0.44 -5.96
N ARG A 18 -19.22 -0.17 -6.79
CA ARG A 18 -19.93 -1.40 -6.41
C ARG A 18 -18.98 -2.54 -6.11
N VAL A 19 -17.93 -2.74 -6.92
CA VAL A 19 -16.89 -3.74 -6.61
C VAL A 19 -16.25 -3.45 -5.26
N PHE A 20 -15.84 -2.19 -5.02
CA PHE A 20 -15.15 -1.82 -3.81
C PHE A 20 -16.01 -2.06 -2.56
N VAL A 21 -17.23 -1.54 -2.56
CA VAL A 21 -18.15 -1.67 -1.43
C VAL A 21 -18.46 -3.15 -1.13
N HIS A 22 -18.71 -3.97 -2.16
CA HIS A 22 -19.09 -5.37 -1.94
C HIS A 22 -17.93 -6.27 -1.53
N LEU A 23 -16.72 -6.04 -2.05
CA LEU A 23 -15.57 -6.90 -1.78
C LEU A 23 -14.75 -6.43 -0.58
N PHE A 24 -14.59 -5.11 -0.42
CA PHE A 24 -13.65 -4.52 0.53
C PHE A 24 -14.33 -3.65 1.60
N GLY A 25 -15.62 -3.28 1.44
CA GLY A 25 -16.30 -2.34 2.33
C GLY A 25 -16.47 -2.79 3.79
N SER A 26 -16.30 -4.08 4.09
CA SER A 26 -16.28 -4.61 5.46
C SER A 26 -14.88 -4.77 6.05
N GLN A 27 -13.84 -4.55 5.25
CA GLN A 27 -12.46 -4.73 5.68
C GLN A 27 -11.99 -3.51 6.49
N PRO A 28 -11.32 -3.73 7.63
CA PRO A 28 -10.79 -2.63 8.44
C PRO A 28 -9.64 -1.88 7.77
N THR A 29 -9.02 -2.49 6.75
CA THR A 29 -7.93 -1.89 5.98
C THR A 29 -8.09 -2.28 4.52
N ALA A 30 -8.51 -1.32 3.72
CA ALA A 30 -8.68 -1.44 2.28
C ALA A 30 -8.30 -0.11 1.60
N PHE A 31 -8.03 -0.17 0.31
CA PHE A 31 -7.74 1.00 -0.50
C PHE A 31 -8.50 0.95 -1.82
N TRP A 32 -8.84 2.14 -2.32
CA TRP A 32 -9.29 2.37 -3.68
C TRP A 32 -8.56 3.61 -4.19
N LEU A 33 -7.72 3.41 -5.21
CA LEU A 33 -7.04 4.46 -5.95
C LEU A 33 -7.77 4.61 -7.29
N ASP A 34 -8.52 5.69 -7.42
CA ASP A 34 -9.22 6.03 -8.65
C ASP A 34 -8.57 7.24 -9.32
N SER A 35 -8.44 7.21 -10.65
CA SER A 35 -7.83 8.32 -11.40
C SER A 35 -8.89 9.12 -12.12
N SER A 36 -9.07 10.39 -11.71
CA SER A 36 -10.01 11.33 -12.33
C SER A 36 -9.41 12.13 -13.50
N ARG A 37 -8.11 11.98 -13.78
CA ARG A 37 -7.40 12.83 -14.75
C ARG A 37 -7.53 12.30 -16.17
N VAL A 38 -8.51 12.74 -16.94
CA VAL A 38 -8.70 12.32 -18.34
C VAL A 38 -7.57 12.84 -19.25
N GLU A 39 -6.41 12.20 -19.19
CA GLU A 39 -5.33 12.36 -20.16
C GLU A 39 -5.29 11.12 -21.07
N PRO A 40 -5.26 11.29 -22.40
CA PRO A 40 -5.16 10.18 -23.34
C PRO A 40 -3.97 9.28 -22.98
N GLY A 41 -4.26 8.06 -22.52
CA GLY A 41 -3.26 7.05 -22.16
C GLY A 41 -2.93 6.92 -20.67
N LEU A 42 -3.31 7.86 -19.79
CA LEU A 42 -2.85 7.90 -18.39
C LEU A 42 -3.93 7.65 -17.31
N SER A 43 -5.22 7.64 -17.64
CA SER A 43 -6.30 7.33 -16.68
C SER A 43 -7.25 6.25 -17.18
N ARG A 44 -6.84 5.00 -17.03
CA ARG A 44 -7.63 3.84 -17.49
C ARG A 44 -7.94 2.82 -16.40
N PHE A 45 -7.39 2.96 -15.20
CA PHE A 45 -7.45 1.90 -14.19
C PHE A 45 -7.78 2.46 -12.81
N SER A 46 -8.61 1.71 -12.09
CA SER A 46 -8.91 1.91 -10.68
C SER A 46 -8.27 0.75 -9.93
N PHE A 47 -7.35 1.02 -9.00
CA PHE A 47 -6.71 -0.03 -8.22
C PHE A 47 -7.40 -0.18 -6.87
N MET A 48 -7.74 -1.40 -6.50
CA MET A 48 -8.37 -1.68 -5.21
C MET A 48 -7.85 -2.97 -4.60
N GLY A 49 -7.84 -3.03 -3.28
CA GLY A 49 -7.39 -4.20 -2.52
C GLY A 49 -7.49 -4.00 -1.02
N ASP A 50 -7.09 -5.02 -0.27
CA ASP A 50 -7.13 -5.06 1.19
C ASP A 50 -5.88 -5.73 1.78
N GLY A 51 -5.88 -5.88 3.11
CA GLY A 51 -4.82 -6.55 3.85
C GLY A 51 -5.03 -8.02 4.19
N THR A 52 -5.92 -8.72 3.47
CA THR A 52 -6.29 -10.12 3.81
C THR A 52 -5.44 -11.16 3.08
N GLY A 53 -4.59 -10.75 2.15
CA GLY A 53 -3.73 -11.68 1.42
C GLY A 53 -2.59 -12.25 2.28
N PRO A 54 -2.09 -13.45 1.93
CA PRO A 54 -1.18 -14.24 2.77
C PRO A 54 0.19 -13.59 3.01
N ASN A 55 0.62 -12.66 2.15
CA ASN A 55 1.86 -11.92 2.29
C ASN A 55 1.63 -10.45 2.68
N SER A 56 0.39 -10.07 2.99
CA SER A 56 0.06 -8.70 3.31
C SER A 56 0.66 -8.25 4.64
N LEU A 57 1.03 -6.97 4.68
CA LEU A 57 1.59 -6.31 5.86
C LEU A 57 0.88 -4.98 6.05
N LEU A 58 0.43 -4.69 7.26
CA LEU A 58 0.09 -3.32 7.66
C LEU A 58 1.25 -2.75 8.48
N VAL A 59 1.86 -1.69 7.96
CA VAL A 59 3.04 -1.04 8.51
C VAL A 59 2.64 0.35 8.98
N GLN A 60 2.86 0.63 10.27
CA GLN A 60 2.60 1.92 10.88
C GLN A 60 3.91 2.46 11.47
N TYR A 61 4.13 3.77 11.35
CA TYR A 61 5.32 4.44 11.85
C TYR A 61 4.96 5.60 12.79
N SER A 62 5.68 5.69 13.90
CA SER A 62 5.71 6.85 14.81
C SER A 62 7.07 7.51 14.69
N ILE A 63 7.09 8.79 14.28
CA ILE A 63 8.32 9.58 14.21
C ILE A 63 8.85 9.91 15.60
N THR A 64 7.96 10.17 16.55
CA THR A 64 8.31 10.51 17.94
C THR A 64 9.01 9.35 18.63
N ASP A 65 8.52 8.12 18.43
CA ASP A 65 9.10 6.92 19.05
C ASP A 65 10.18 6.25 18.18
N GLN A 66 10.36 6.72 16.94
CA GLN A 66 11.13 6.06 15.88
C GLN A 66 10.83 4.56 15.80
N LYS A 67 9.52 4.25 15.79
CA LYS A 67 9.02 2.88 15.97
C LYS A 67 8.12 2.49 14.81
N LEU A 68 8.46 1.36 14.19
CA LEU A 68 7.57 0.64 13.30
C LEU A 68 6.74 -0.37 14.08
N THR A 69 5.46 -0.44 13.73
CA THR A 69 4.55 -1.52 14.10
C THR A 69 4.09 -2.21 12.83
N ILE A 70 4.44 -3.48 12.70
CA ILE A 70 4.19 -4.29 11.51
C ILE A 70 3.24 -5.41 11.90
N ASN A 71 2.03 -5.38 11.37
CA ASN A 71 1.03 -6.43 11.52
C ASN A 71 1.03 -7.32 10.28
N CYS A 72 1.27 -8.61 10.48
CA CYS A 72 1.15 -9.65 9.46
C CYS A 72 0.11 -10.67 9.94
N SER A 73 -1.09 -10.66 9.35
CA SER A 73 -2.18 -11.60 9.70
C SER A 73 -2.47 -11.69 11.21
N GLY A 74 -2.50 -10.55 11.91
CA GLY A 74 -2.73 -10.45 13.35
C GLY A 74 -1.47 -10.59 14.21
N LYS A 75 -0.35 -11.05 13.64
CA LYS A 75 0.95 -11.08 14.34
C LYS A 75 1.62 -9.72 14.26
N ILE A 76 1.71 -9.06 15.40
CA ILE A 76 2.35 -7.74 15.53
C ILE A 76 3.84 -7.92 15.87
N THR A 77 4.69 -7.19 15.14
CA THR A 77 6.11 -7.05 15.45
C THR A 77 6.49 -5.57 15.49
N HIS A 78 7.50 -5.26 16.31
CA HIS A 78 8.02 -3.90 16.44
C HIS A 78 9.46 -3.81 16.00
N ARG A 79 9.84 -2.69 15.39
CA ARG A 79 11.22 -2.39 15.01
C ARG A 79 11.54 -0.93 15.28
N ARG A 80 12.81 -0.67 15.55
CA ARG A 80 13.36 0.69 15.64
C ARG A 80 14.26 0.91 14.43
N GLU A 81 13.69 1.49 13.39
CA GLU A 81 14.37 1.85 12.15
C GLU A 81 13.52 2.88 11.41
N SER A 82 14.16 3.65 10.50
CA SER A 82 13.46 4.60 9.63
C SER A 82 12.44 3.88 8.73
N ILE A 83 11.28 4.51 8.52
CA ILE A 83 10.29 4.03 7.55
C ILE A 83 10.86 3.94 6.14
N PHE A 84 11.75 4.87 5.75
CA PHE A 84 12.36 4.84 4.42
C PHE A 84 13.29 3.65 4.24
N SER A 85 14.15 3.37 5.23
CA SER A 85 15.03 2.20 5.21
C SER A 85 14.23 0.90 5.19
N TYR A 86 13.13 0.84 5.93
CA TYR A 86 12.24 -0.31 5.93
C TYR A 86 11.60 -0.54 4.55
N LEU A 87 10.98 0.50 3.98
CA LEU A 87 10.29 0.39 2.68
C LEU A 87 11.28 0.05 1.57
N HIS A 88 12.45 0.69 1.54
CA HIS A 88 13.49 0.42 0.54
C HIS A 88 13.91 -1.06 0.56
N ARG A 89 14.25 -1.60 1.74
CA ARG A 89 14.63 -3.00 1.89
C ARG A 89 13.49 -3.97 1.52
N GLU A 90 12.26 -3.64 1.90
CA GLU A 90 11.12 -4.51 1.60
C GLU A 90 10.76 -4.51 0.11
N LEU A 91 10.94 -3.38 -0.59
CA LEU A 91 10.82 -3.24 -2.03
C LEU A 91 11.92 -4.03 -2.74
N ASP A 92 13.19 -3.88 -2.36
CA ASP A 92 14.30 -4.64 -2.95
C ASP A 92 14.09 -6.15 -2.82
N ARG A 93 13.56 -6.60 -1.67
CA ARG A 93 13.27 -8.01 -1.41
C ARG A 93 12.11 -8.57 -2.26
N ARG A 94 11.17 -7.73 -2.66
CA ARG A 94 9.92 -8.13 -3.32
C ARG A 94 9.82 -7.75 -4.77
N TYR A 95 10.72 -6.91 -5.25
CA TYR A 95 10.63 -6.37 -6.58
C TYR A 95 10.52 -7.50 -7.59
N ASN A 96 9.36 -7.58 -8.21
CA ASN A 96 9.10 -8.43 -9.35
C ASN A 96 8.15 -7.64 -10.26
N CYS A 97 8.49 -7.53 -11.53
CA CYS A 97 7.65 -6.88 -12.52
C CYS A 97 7.15 -7.95 -13.48
N LEU A 98 5.83 -8.05 -13.62
CA LEU A 98 5.23 -8.89 -14.65
C LEU A 98 5.11 -8.07 -15.93
N GLU A 99 5.90 -8.43 -16.94
CA GLU A 99 5.76 -7.85 -18.27
C GLU A 99 4.40 -8.20 -18.89
N GLY A 100 3.83 -7.26 -19.66
CA GLY A 100 2.60 -7.49 -20.43
C GLY A 100 1.29 -7.09 -19.74
N LEU A 101 1.33 -6.57 -18.51
CA LEU A 101 0.19 -5.88 -17.92
C LEU A 101 0.03 -4.48 -18.53
N PRO A 102 -1.21 -3.96 -18.66
CA PRO A 102 -1.45 -2.64 -19.26
C PRO A 102 -1.18 -1.47 -18.30
N PHE A 103 -0.57 -1.75 -17.13
CA PHE A 103 -0.24 -0.84 -16.05
C PHE A 103 1.00 -1.34 -15.29
N ASP A 104 1.63 -0.45 -14.51
CA ASP A 104 2.88 -0.74 -13.80
C ASP A 104 2.68 -1.11 -12.31
N PHE A 105 1.52 -0.80 -11.73
CA PHE A 105 1.23 -1.11 -10.33
C PHE A 105 0.78 -2.58 -10.18
N ASN A 106 1.75 -3.46 -9.94
CA ASN A 106 1.57 -4.91 -9.95
C ASN A 106 1.61 -5.50 -8.53
N CYS A 107 0.76 -4.98 -7.63
CA CYS A 107 0.88 -5.14 -6.17
C CYS A 107 2.00 -4.29 -5.56
N GLY A 108 1.98 -4.09 -4.23
CA GLY A 108 2.98 -3.27 -3.56
C GLY A 108 2.43 -2.48 -2.37
N PHE A 109 3.22 -1.52 -1.90
CA PHE A 109 2.83 -0.66 -0.79
C PHE A 109 1.87 0.44 -1.26
N VAL A 110 0.73 0.54 -0.59
CA VAL A 110 -0.25 1.63 -0.74
C VAL A 110 -0.45 2.28 0.62
N GLY A 111 -0.40 3.60 0.68
CA GLY A 111 -0.46 4.29 1.96
C GLY A 111 -0.08 5.75 1.86
N TYR A 112 0.38 6.29 2.98
CA TYR A 112 0.74 7.70 3.07
C TYR A 112 2.00 7.92 3.93
N PHE A 113 2.70 9.00 3.60
CA PHE A 113 3.59 9.69 4.51
C PHE A 113 2.88 10.92 5.06
N GLY A 114 2.77 11.01 6.37
CA GLY A 114 2.28 12.19 7.07
C GLY A 114 3.30 13.32 7.00
N TYR A 115 2.82 14.55 7.19
CA TYR A 115 3.64 15.75 6.96
C TYR A 115 4.92 15.79 7.82
N GLU A 116 4.86 15.27 9.04
CA GLU A 116 5.98 15.31 9.99
C GLU A 116 7.07 14.26 9.71
N ILE A 117 6.85 13.36 8.73
CA ILE A 117 7.91 12.50 8.17
C ILE A 117 9.07 13.33 7.60
N LYS A 118 8.85 14.61 7.28
CA LYS A 118 9.93 15.56 6.94
C LYS A 118 11.07 15.56 7.98
N ALA A 119 10.84 15.15 9.23
CA ALA A 119 11.87 15.03 10.25
C ALA A 119 12.92 13.95 9.97
N GLU A 120 12.56 12.88 9.24
CA GLU A 120 13.52 11.91 8.69
C GLU A 120 14.46 12.55 7.65
N CYS A 121 14.08 13.70 7.11
CA CYS A 121 14.85 14.47 6.13
C CYS A 121 15.49 15.73 6.75
N GLY A 122 15.61 15.81 8.08
CA GLY A 122 16.23 16.94 8.79
C GLY A 122 15.28 18.09 9.12
N GLY A 123 13.97 17.94 8.89
CA GLY A 123 12.96 18.87 9.36
C GLY A 123 12.71 18.78 10.88
N ASN A 124 12.04 19.78 11.44
CA ASN A 124 11.58 19.74 12.84
C ASN A 124 10.19 19.11 12.93
N ILE A 125 9.95 18.40 14.04
CA ILE A 125 8.61 17.93 14.40
C ILE A 125 7.86 19.09 15.05
N VAL A 126 6.81 19.60 14.39
CA VAL A 126 6.05 20.78 14.86
C VAL A 126 4.64 20.41 15.31
N HIS A 127 4.04 19.42 14.65
CA HIS A 127 2.68 18.98 14.91
C HIS A 127 2.66 17.51 15.31
N GLN A 128 1.66 17.10 16.08
CA GLN A 128 1.41 15.70 16.40
C GLN A 128 0.04 15.30 15.87
N SER A 129 0.00 14.24 15.08
CA SER A 129 -1.24 13.65 14.57
C SER A 129 -1.77 12.62 15.57
N GLN A 130 -3.09 12.44 15.62
CA GLN A 130 -3.72 11.29 16.30
C GLN A 130 -3.57 9.98 15.50
N PHE A 131 -3.19 10.08 14.23
CA PHE A 131 -2.92 8.96 13.33
C PHE A 131 -1.41 8.73 13.20
N PRO A 132 -0.98 7.52 12.78
CA PRO A 132 0.43 7.25 12.53
C PRO A 132 1.06 8.27 11.56
N ASP A 133 2.33 8.60 11.77
CA ASP A 133 3.08 9.52 10.92
C ASP A 133 3.34 8.93 9.53
N ALA A 134 3.36 7.61 9.40
CA ALA A 134 3.21 6.94 8.12
C ALA A 134 2.42 5.65 8.30
N MET A 135 1.65 5.27 7.28
CA MET A 135 0.97 3.99 7.25
C MET A 135 0.94 3.42 5.84
N PHE A 136 1.37 2.17 5.68
CA PHE A 136 1.39 1.47 4.41
C PHE A 136 0.83 0.07 4.54
N LEU A 137 -0.06 -0.27 3.62
CA LEU A 137 -0.51 -1.62 3.36
C LEU A 137 0.33 -2.21 2.22
N LEU A 138 1.06 -3.30 2.48
CA LEU A 138 1.56 -4.15 1.41
C LEU A 138 0.38 -4.97 0.86
N ALA A 139 -0.18 -4.53 -0.25
CA ALA A 139 -1.20 -5.25 -0.97
C ALA A 139 -0.52 -6.29 -1.86
N ASP A 140 -0.73 -7.58 -1.58
CA ASP A 140 -0.25 -8.70 -2.41
C ASP A 140 -1.35 -9.25 -3.34
N ARG A 141 -2.56 -8.69 -3.25
CA ARG A 141 -3.70 -8.91 -4.14
C ARG A 141 -4.30 -7.57 -4.51
N ILE A 142 -4.58 -7.37 -5.79
CA ILE A 142 -5.23 -6.16 -6.30
C ILE A 142 -6.25 -6.53 -7.38
N ILE A 143 -7.27 -5.67 -7.53
CA ILE A 143 -8.12 -5.56 -8.71
C ILE A 143 -7.76 -4.23 -9.39
N ALA A 144 -7.66 -4.23 -10.71
CA ALA A 144 -7.28 -3.11 -11.55
C ALA A 144 -8.23 -2.95 -12.74
#